data_AF-A0A1H1H6J1-F1
#
_entry.id   AF-A0A1H1H6J1-F1
#
_cell.length_a   1.000
_cell.length_b   1.000
_cell.length_c   1.000
_cell.angle_alpha   90.00
_cell.angle_beta   90.00
_cell.angle_gamma   90.00
#
_symmetry.space_group_name_H-M   'P 1'
#
loop_
_entity.id
_entity.type
_entity.pdbx_description
1 polymer ?
#
loop_
_entity_poly.entity_id
_entity_poly.type
_entity_poly.pdbx_seq_one_letter_code
_entity_poly.pdbx_strand_id
1 'polypeptide(L)'
;MRRPIAGRRGRSVRRLLAAVLGLLAVAYLTGPPATAQALPSPRDFVPNLTLECFATTPYEPPQVTLQLRHLNPVLANVPIGEVVLGPREQFCAPVLTDQPGIIPGDVIAYLRYVDLSCYRVKGEAANTKLTLSHLNPVLRSLPKQEIAMAEPEHLCVPVEKRGAPVPYEVLQLVRHIDLLCYRIEPNEPMERELAFAHINPVLTEAIPYHRVKVLQARQLCAPVLKAGDQPTPEVLAVVRWIDLERYDIATEELKPVPLTIRHINPVLERLPVEELRIYPAHQLAVPVAKNDWFPQEDRTIP
;
A
#
# COMPACT_ATOMS: atom_id res chain seq x y z
N MET A 1 91.67 23.38 -19.10
CA MET A 1 90.79 22.82 -20.16
C MET A 1 89.37 22.68 -19.63
N ARG A 2 88.42 23.27 -20.37
CA ARG A 2 86.96 23.02 -20.47
C ARG A 2 86.12 22.76 -19.20
N ARG A 3 85.33 23.78 -18.83
CA ARG A 3 84.14 23.69 -17.96
C ARG A 3 82.94 23.11 -18.72
N PRO A 4 82.08 22.26 -18.11
CA PRO A 4 80.80 21.87 -18.69
C PRO A 4 79.68 22.86 -18.34
N ILE A 5 78.83 23.14 -19.32
CA ILE A 5 77.65 24.01 -19.24
C ILE A 5 76.43 23.13 -18.93
N ALA A 6 75.72 23.43 -17.83
CA ALA A 6 74.49 22.76 -17.45
C ALA A 6 73.29 23.32 -18.25
N GLY A 7 72.69 22.46 -19.08
CA GLY A 7 71.50 22.76 -19.87
C GLY A 7 70.22 22.71 -19.03
N ARG A 8 69.54 23.85 -18.95
CA ARG A 8 68.25 24.06 -18.28
C ARG A 8 67.13 23.88 -19.31
N ARG A 9 66.53 22.69 -19.43
CA ARG A 9 65.28 22.47 -20.18
C ARG A 9 64.39 21.46 -19.46
N GLY A 10 63.14 21.85 -19.22
CA GLY A 10 62.06 20.91 -18.84
C GLY A 10 61.24 21.30 -17.62
N ARG A 11 60.49 22.41 -17.67
CA ARG A 11 59.43 22.68 -16.67
C ARG A 11 58.06 23.08 -17.24
N SER A 12 57.90 23.19 -18.56
CA SER A 12 56.69 23.80 -19.13
C SER A 12 55.63 22.84 -19.66
N VAL A 13 55.90 21.52 -19.72
CA VAL A 13 54.95 20.56 -20.35
C VAL A 13 53.97 19.91 -19.33
N ARG A 14 54.26 19.95 -18.02
CA ARG A 14 53.41 19.32 -17.00
C ARG A 14 52.18 20.11 -16.56
N ARG A 15 52.02 21.38 -16.96
CA ARG A 15 50.88 22.22 -16.52
C ARG A 15 49.68 22.23 -17.49
N LEU A 16 49.84 21.76 -18.72
CA LEU A 16 48.76 21.75 -19.72
C LEU A 16 47.90 20.47 -19.68
N LEU A 17 48.41 19.36 -19.13
CA LEU A 17 47.66 18.10 -18.99
C LEU A 17 46.70 18.07 -17.79
N ALA A 18 46.90 18.92 -16.77
CA ALA A 18 46.01 19.01 -15.61
C ALA A 18 44.74 19.82 -15.88
N ALA A 19 44.74 20.71 -16.89
CA ALA A 19 43.59 21.55 -17.22
C ALA A 19 42.54 20.84 -18.08
N VAL A 20 42.92 19.83 -18.87
CA VAL A 20 42.01 19.10 -19.76
C VAL A 20 41.21 18.02 -19.02
N LEU A 21 41.77 17.41 -17.97
CA LEU A 21 41.05 16.45 -17.11
C LEU A 21 40.01 17.10 -16.18
N GLY A 22 40.17 18.38 -15.84
CA GLY A 22 39.18 19.11 -15.02
C GLY A 22 37.90 19.45 -15.78
N LEU A 23 37.97 19.65 -17.10
CA LEU A 23 36.81 19.97 -17.94
C LEU A 23 35.97 18.75 -18.32
N LEU A 24 36.53 17.54 -18.31
CA LEU A 24 35.77 16.30 -18.52
C LEU A 24 35.04 15.81 -17.27
N ALA A 25 35.44 16.24 -16.06
CA ALA A 25 34.78 15.86 -14.81
C ALA A 25 33.46 16.63 -14.55
N VAL A 26 33.26 17.80 -15.16
CA VAL A 26 32.04 18.60 -14.99
C VAL A 26 30.88 18.07 -15.84
N ALA A 27 31.17 17.39 -16.96
CA ALA A 27 30.13 16.85 -17.85
C ALA A 27 29.41 15.59 -17.30
N TYR A 28 29.97 14.92 -16.29
CA TYR A 28 29.35 13.75 -15.66
C TYR A 28 28.45 14.08 -14.45
N LEU A 29 28.40 15.34 -14.01
CA LEU A 29 27.56 15.77 -12.88
C LEU A 29 26.22 16.37 -13.30
N THR A 30 26.00 16.60 -14.59
CA THR A 30 24.70 17.02 -15.14
C THR A 30 23.96 15.81 -15.70
N GLY A 31 23.69 14.82 -14.86
CA GLY A 31 22.63 13.87 -15.16
C GLY A 31 21.31 14.62 -15.28
N PRO A 32 20.39 14.23 -16.19
CA PRO A 32 19.06 14.83 -16.20
C PRO A 32 18.47 14.71 -14.79
N PRO A 33 17.83 15.76 -14.25
CA PRO A 33 17.19 15.67 -12.96
C PRO A 33 16.26 14.47 -12.97
N ALA A 34 16.38 13.59 -11.98
CA ALA A 34 15.47 12.47 -11.82
C ALA A 34 14.05 13.06 -11.77
N THR A 35 13.30 12.89 -12.85
CA THR A 35 11.92 13.35 -12.92
C THR A 35 11.15 12.54 -11.89
N ALA A 36 10.58 13.21 -10.88
CA ALA A 36 9.72 12.57 -9.90
C ALA A 36 8.66 11.75 -10.64
N GLN A 37 8.60 10.45 -10.36
CA GLN A 37 7.58 9.60 -10.96
C GLN A 37 6.21 10.13 -10.56
N ALA A 38 5.35 10.37 -11.54
CA ALA A 38 3.99 10.81 -11.26
C ALA A 38 3.26 9.74 -10.45
N LEU A 39 2.45 10.16 -9.47
CA LEU A 39 1.58 9.24 -8.74
C LEU A 39 0.62 8.54 -9.71
N PRO A 40 0.28 7.26 -9.47
CA PRO A 40 -0.66 6.56 -10.32
C PRO A 40 -2.03 7.22 -10.23
N SER A 41 -2.78 7.19 -11.33
CA SER A 41 -4.16 7.70 -11.31
C SER A 41 -5.02 6.83 -10.38
N PRO A 42 -6.05 7.39 -9.71
CA PRO A 42 -6.96 6.58 -8.90
C PRO A 42 -7.65 5.48 -9.71
N ARG A 43 -7.93 5.76 -10.98
CA ARG A 43 -8.57 4.85 -11.92
C ARG A 43 -7.70 3.65 -12.27
N ASP A 44 -6.38 3.83 -12.32
CA ASP A 44 -5.46 2.75 -12.63
C ASP A 44 -4.99 2.03 -11.35
N PHE A 45 -4.86 2.74 -10.24
CA PHE A 45 -4.39 2.17 -8.97
C PHE A 45 -5.47 1.32 -8.27
N VAL A 46 -6.64 1.91 -8.00
CA VAL A 46 -7.65 1.31 -7.10
C VAL A 46 -8.21 -0.02 -7.62
N PRO A 47 -8.65 -0.14 -8.89
CA PRO A 47 -9.19 -1.40 -9.40
C PRO A 47 -8.23 -2.58 -9.33
N ASN A 48 -6.92 -2.32 -9.25
CA ASN A 48 -5.87 -3.33 -9.23
C ASN A 48 -5.36 -3.63 -7.81
N LEU A 49 -5.88 -2.95 -6.78
CA LEU A 49 -5.49 -3.17 -5.39
C LEU A 49 -6.30 -4.30 -4.75
N THR A 50 -5.86 -5.54 -4.98
CA THR A 50 -6.36 -6.72 -4.27
C THR A 50 -5.35 -7.14 -3.21
N LEU A 51 -5.82 -7.41 -1.99
CA LEU A 51 -4.96 -7.84 -0.88
C LEU A 51 -5.40 -9.21 -0.37
N GLU A 52 -4.44 -10.07 -0.10
CA GLU A 52 -4.63 -11.31 0.65
C GLU A 52 -4.19 -11.10 2.09
N CYS A 53 -5.03 -11.52 3.04
CA CYS A 53 -4.87 -11.24 4.46
C CYS A 53 -4.66 -12.54 5.25
N PHE A 54 -3.56 -12.55 5.99
CA PHE A 54 -3.04 -13.68 6.73
C PHE A 54 -3.25 -13.50 8.23
N ALA A 55 -3.63 -14.57 8.90
CA ALA A 55 -3.53 -14.63 10.35
C ALA A 55 -2.06 -14.54 10.76
N THR A 56 -1.80 -13.86 11.89
CA THR A 56 -0.43 -13.65 12.38
C THR A 56 -0.25 -14.23 13.78
N THR A 57 1.00 -14.44 14.17
CA THR A 57 1.33 -14.60 15.60
C THR A 57 0.83 -13.37 16.39
N PRO A 58 0.26 -13.54 17.59
CA PRO A 58 -0.26 -12.42 18.38
C PRO A 58 0.81 -11.35 18.64
N TYR A 59 0.41 -10.09 18.61
CA TYR A 59 1.23 -8.94 18.99
C TYR A 59 0.35 -7.86 19.62
N GLU A 60 0.75 -7.37 20.78
CA GLU A 60 0.10 -6.24 21.45
C GLU A 60 0.95 -4.99 21.23
N PRO A 61 0.46 -3.98 20.49
CA PRO A 61 1.18 -2.72 20.37
C PRO A 61 1.15 -1.95 21.70
N PRO A 62 2.06 -1.00 21.91
CA PRO A 62 1.86 0.05 22.91
C PRO A 62 0.47 0.69 22.73
N GLN A 63 -0.21 1.02 23.83
CA GLN A 63 -1.53 1.62 23.77
C GLN A 63 -1.46 2.97 23.05
N VAL A 64 -2.12 3.06 21.89
CA VAL A 64 -2.21 4.27 21.09
C VAL A 64 -3.68 4.60 20.83
N THR A 65 -4.02 5.84 21.08
CA THR A 65 -5.33 6.42 20.79
C THR A 65 -5.21 7.29 19.55
N LEU A 66 -6.08 7.09 18.57
CA LEU A 66 -6.07 7.81 17.30
C LEU A 66 -7.39 8.52 17.10
N GLN A 67 -7.33 9.77 16.63
CA GLN A 67 -8.49 10.50 16.14
C GLN A 67 -8.55 10.33 14.63
N LEU A 68 -9.67 9.83 14.11
CA LEU A 68 -9.84 9.47 12.71
C LEU A 68 -10.94 10.31 12.06
N ARG A 69 -10.89 10.45 10.72
CA ARG A 69 -11.99 10.94 9.87
C ARG A 69 -12.02 10.23 8.53
N HIS A 70 -13.18 10.08 7.91
CA HIS A 70 -13.27 9.44 6.60
C HIS A 70 -12.67 10.34 5.52
N LEU A 71 -12.01 9.71 4.54
CA LEU A 71 -11.53 10.38 3.33
C LEU A 71 -12.52 10.24 2.17
N ASN A 72 -13.24 9.12 2.08
CA ASN A 72 -14.20 8.91 1.01
C ASN A 72 -15.41 9.86 1.17
N PRO A 73 -15.80 10.62 0.13
CA PRO A 73 -16.87 11.61 0.21
C PRO A 73 -18.25 11.00 0.55
N VAL A 74 -18.50 9.73 0.18
CA VAL A 74 -19.75 9.03 0.51
C VAL A 74 -19.91 8.84 2.02
N LEU A 75 -18.80 8.79 2.76
CA LEU A 75 -18.77 8.59 4.21
C LEU A 75 -18.44 9.86 4.99
N ALA A 76 -18.43 11.04 4.35
CA ALA A 76 -17.99 12.28 4.98
C ALA A 76 -18.81 12.68 6.23
N ASN A 77 -20.08 12.26 6.27
CA ASN A 77 -20.99 12.53 7.39
C ASN A 77 -21.11 11.37 8.38
N VAL A 78 -20.41 10.26 8.14
CA VAL A 78 -20.36 9.16 9.10
C VAL A 78 -19.42 9.59 10.22
N PRO A 79 -19.88 9.62 11.48
CA PRO A 79 -19.04 10.03 12.58
C PRO A 79 -17.84 9.08 12.67
N ILE A 80 -16.65 9.67 12.71
CA ILE A 80 -15.50 8.98 13.26
C ILE A 80 -14.94 9.85 14.37
N GLY A 81 -14.58 9.20 15.46
CA GLY A 81 -13.90 9.83 16.56
C GLY A 81 -12.65 9.07 16.93
N GLU A 82 -12.56 8.80 18.22
CA GLU A 82 -11.45 8.14 18.84
C GLU A 82 -11.49 6.63 18.62
N VAL A 83 -10.38 6.04 18.17
CA VAL A 83 -10.16 4.59 18.21
C VAL A 83 -8.94 4.28 19.04
N VAL A 84 -9.02 3.19 19.82
CA VAL A 84 -7.89 2.65 20.56
C VAL A 84 -7.35 1.44 19.80
N LEU A 85 -6.05 1.47 19.49
CA LEU A 85 -5.36 0.38 18.84
C LEU A 85 -5.22 -0.80 19.81
N GLY A 86 -5.81 -1.94 19.47
CA GLY A 86 -5.67 -3.21 20.18
C GLY A 86 -4.62 -4.12 19.53
N PRO A 87 -4.68 -5.45 19.77
CA PRO A 87 -3.72 -6.39 19.22
C PRO A 87 -3.74 -6.42 17.69
N ARG A 88 -2.58 -6.69 17.08
CA ARG A 88 -2.49 -7.07 15.67
C ARG A 88 -3.07 -8.47 15.49
N GLU A 89 -4.04 -8.60 14.60
CA GLU A 89 -4.63 -9.89 14.26
C GLU A 89 -4.16 -10.37 12.89
N GLN A 90 -3.93 -9.44 11.96
CA GLN A 90 -3.71 -9.79 10.56
C GLN A 90 -2.62 -8.96 9.88
N PHE A 91 -2.07 -9.55 8.81
CA PHE A 91 -1.17 -8.89 7.87
C PHE A 91 -1.74 -9.08 6.48
N CYS A 92 -1.91 -8.02 5.71
CA CYS A 92 -2.43 -8.06 4.34
C CYS A 92 -1.36 -7.66 3.35
N ALA A 93 -1.24 -8.40 2.25
CA ALA A 93 -0.24 -8.19 1.21
C ALA A 93 -0.86 -8.25 -0.19
N PRO A 94 -0.25 -7.57 -1.18
CA PRO A 94 -0.83 -7.44 -2.51
C PRO A 94 -0.69 -8.74 -3.33
N VAL A 95 -1.76 -9.07 -4.03
CA VAL A 95 -1.85 -10.21 -4.95
C VAL A 95 -2.42 -9.77 -6.29
N LEU A 96 -2.07 -10.52 -7.34
CA LEU A 96 -2.73 -10.45 -8.64
C LEU A 96 -3.65 -11.64 -8.83
N THR A 97 -4.81 -11.38 -9.41
CA THR A 97 -5.72 -12.43 -9.87
C THR A 97 -5.29 -12.95 -11.24
N ASP A 98 -5.49 -14.23 -11.49
CA ASP A 98 -5.05 -15.01 -12.65
C ASP A 98 -5.54 -14.55 -14.03
N GLN A 99 -6.47 -13.60 -14.11
CA GLN A 99 -6.78 -12.92 -15.36
C GLN A 99 -5.94 -11.65 -15.48
N PRO A 100 -4.93 -11.62 -16.38
CA PRO A 100 -4.13 -10.44 -16.59
C PRO A 100 -4.98 -9.37 -17.27
N GLY A 101 -5.55 -8.46 -16.46
CA GLY A 101 -5.53 -7.08 -16.88
C GLY A 101 -4.07 -6.69 -17.09
N ILE A 102 -3.75 -6.00 -18.18
CA ILE A 102 -2.44 -5.37 -18.31
C ILE A 102 -2.41 -4.27 -17.26
N ILE A 103 -1.86 -4.58 -16.08
CA ILE A 103 -1.61 -3.58 -15.05
C ILE A 103 -0.46 -2.71 -15.58
N PRO A 104 -0.65 -1.38 -15.68
CA PRO A 104 0.42 -0.51 -16.09
C PRO A 104 1.67 -0.71 -15.22
N GLY A 105 2.85 -0.74 -15.85
CA GLY A 105 4.12 -1.05 -15.18
C GLY A 105 4.47 -0.06 -14.06
N ASP A 106 4.02 1.18 -14.21
CA ASP A 106 4.09 2.22 -13.18
C ASP A 106 3.15 1.92 -12.01
N VAL A 107 1.94 1.41 -12.22
CA VAL A 107 1.00 1.06 -11.15
C VAL A 107 1.48 -0.13 -10.32
N ILE A 108 1.94 -1.20 -10.96
CA ILE A 108 2.46 -2.38 -10.25
C ILE A 108 3.67 -2.04 -9.37
N ALA A 109 4.44 -1.01 -9.75
CA ALA A 109 5.57 -0.53 -8.97
C ALA A 109 5.15 0.04 -7.60
N TYR A 110 3.93 0.58 -7.48
CA TYR A 110 3.33 1.00 -6.21
C TYR A 110 2.64 -0.17 -5.50
N LEU A 111 1.79 -0.92 -6.20
CA LEU A 111 0.95 -1.97 -5.60
C LEU A 111 1.76 -3.00 -4.81
N ARG A 112 2.92 -3.42 -5.32
CA ARG A 112 3.78 -4.42 -4.67
C ARG A 112 4.27 -4.06 -3.26
N TYR A 113 4.21 -2.78 -2.88
CA TYR A 113 4.62 -2.28 -1.57
C TYR A 113 3.44 -1.94 -0.65
N VAL A 114 2.19 -2.20 -1.05
CA VAL A 114 1.00 -1.97 -0.21
C VAL A 114 0.82 -3.12 0.78
N ASP A 115 1.67 -3.16 1.80
CA ASP A 115 1.50 -4.08 2.93
C ASP A 115 0.80 -3.37 4.09
N LEU A 116 -0.20 -4.02 4.67
CA LEU A 116 -0.97 -3.48 5.79
C LEU A 116 -0.89 -4.40 6.99
N SER A 117 -0.68 -3.82 8.17
CA SER A 117 -0.86 -4.50 9.46
C SER A 117 -2.22 -4.10 10.04
N CYS A 118 -3.07 -5.06 10.38
CA CYS A 118 -4.44 -4.84 10.82
C CYS A 118 -4.60 -5.16 12.31
N TYR A 119 -4.97 -4.13 13.06
CA TYR A 119 -5.14 -4.18 14.51
C TYR A 119 -6.62 -4.15 14.85
N ARG A 120 -7.00 -4.90 15.89
CA ARG A 120 -8.34 -4.81 16.45
C ARG A 120 -8.57 -3.37 16.94
N VAL A 121 -9.75 -2.83 16.70
CA VAL A 121 -10.19 -1.56 17.25
C VAL A 121 -11.60 -1.67 17.82
N LYS A 122 -11.98 -0.66 18.59
CA LYS A 122 -13.36 -0.42 19.02
C LYS A 122 -13.70 1.03 18.69
N GLY A 123 -14.96 1.27 18.34
CA GLY A 123 -15.48 2.59 18.03
C GLY A 123 -16.99 2.57 17.87
N GLU A 124 -17.55 3.72 17.57
CA GLU A 124 -19.00 3.87 17.37
C GLU A 124 -19.46 3.19 16.07
N ALA A 125 -20.69 2.65 16.09
CA ALA A 125 -21.28 2.02 14.91
C ALA A 125 -21.65 3.06 13.84
N ALA A 126 -21.31 2.76 12.58
CA ALA A 126 -21.58 3.64 11.45
C ALA A 126 -23.07 3.67 11.05
N ASN A 127 -23.79 2.55 11.22
CA ASN A 127 -25.22 2.39 10.89
C ASN A 127 -25.62 2.93 9.51
N THR A 128 -24.74 2.78 8.53
CA THR A 128 -24.89 3.40 7.20
C THR A 128 -25.15 2.33 6.15
N LYS A 129 -26.22 2.51 5.36
CA LYS A 129 -26.53 1.64 4.22
C LYS A 129 -25.80 2.10 2.96
N LEU A 130 -25.25 1.15 2.22
CA LEU A 130 -24.48 1.41 1.00
C LEU A 130 -24.81 0.38 -0.07
N THR A 131 -24.62 0.77 -1.33
CA THR A 131 -24.58 -0.13 -2.47
C THR A 131 -23.14 -0.26 -2.94
N LEU A 132 -22.58 -1.47 -2.94
CA LEU A 132 -21.22 -1.75 -3.39
C LEU A 132 -21.19 -2.21 -4.85
N SER A 133 -20.16 -1.79 -5.57
CA SER A 133 -19.86 -2.23 -6.94
C SER A 133 -18.40 -2.63 -7.05
N HIS A 134 -18.11 -3.84 -7.49
CA HIS A 134 -16.73 -4.30 -7.64
C HIS A 134 -15.97 -3.49 -8.69
N LEU A 135 -14.77 -3.05 -8.33
CA LEU A 135 -13.83 -2.36 -9.22
C LEU A 135 -12.84 -3.32 -9.86
N ASN A 136 -12.55 -4.45 -9.21
CA ASN A 136 -11.61 -5.43 -9.74
C ASN A 136 -12.06 -5.92 -11.13
N PRO A 137 -11.20 -5.86 -12.17
CA PRO A 137 -11.57 -6.22 -13.54
C PRO A 137 -12.14 -7.63 -13.70
N VAL A 138 -11.73 -8.57 -12.85
CA VAL A 138 -12.20 -9.97 -12.85
C VAL A 138 -13.58 -10.10 -12.19
N LEU A 139 -13.89 -9.21 -11.25
CA LEU A 139 -15.12 -9.27 -10.43
C LEU A 139 -16.18 -8.25 -10.84
N ARG A 140 -15.87 -7.29 -11.73
CA ARG A 140 -16.78 -6.19 -12.12
C ARG A 140 -18.12 -6.62 -12.73
N SER A 141 -18.25 -7.87 -13.18
CA SER A 141 -19.50 -8.41 -13.72
C SER A 141 -20.44 -8.96 -12.65
N LEU A 142 -20.01 -9.02 -11.40
CA LEU A 142 -20.86 -9.40 -10.28
C LEU A 142 -21.94 -8.34 -10.04
N PRO A 143 -23.13 -8.74 -9.56
CA PRO A 143 -24.18 -7.79 -9.21
C PRO A 143 -23.73 -6.85 -8.10
N LYS A 144 -24.35 -5.68 -8.04
CA LYS A 144 -24.18 -4.77 -6.90
C LYS A 144 -24.74 -5.41 -5.63
N GLN A 145 -24.13 -5.09 -4.50
CA GLN A 145 -24.54 -5.60 -3.19
C GLN A 145 -25.05 -4.47 -2.31
N GLU A 146 -26.17 -4.65 -1.64
CA GLU A 146 -26.66 -3.71 -0.63
C GLU A 146 -26.21 -4.19 0.75
N ILE A 147 -25.53 -3.31 1.49
CA ILE A 147 -25.01 -3.62 2.82
C ILE A 147 -25.40 -2.54 3.83
N ALA A 148 -25.29 -2.87 5.11
CA ALA A 148 -25.28 -1.96 6.24
C ALA A 148 -23.95 -2.09 6.98
N MET A 149 -23.24 -0.97 7.16
CA MET A 149 -22.05 -0.90 8.01
C MET A 149 -22.44 -0.81 9.47
N ALA A 150 -21.86 -1.67 10.30
CA ALA A 150 -22.05 -1.70 11.75
C ALA A 150 -20.85 -1.05 12.48
N GLU A 151 -20.30 -1.68 13.52
CA GLU A 151 -19.13 -1.20 14.25
C GLU A 151 -17.80 -1.41 13.52
N PRO A 152 -16.80 -0.54 13.76
CA PRO A 152 -15.43 -0.78 13.33
C PRO A 152 -14.82 -1.94 14.12
N GLU A 153 -14.10 -2.80 13.43
CA GLU A 153 -13.45 -3.97 14.01
C GLU A 153 -11.93 -3.95 13.84
N HIS A 154 -11.44 -3.41 12.72
CA HIS A 154 -10.00 -3.33 12.45
C HIS A 154 -9.58 -1.98 11.91
N LEU A 155 -8.39 -1.52 12.30
CA LEU A 155 -7.65 -0.48 11.60
C LEU A 155 -6.42 -1.10 10.95
N CYS A 156 -6.35 -1.03 9.62
CA CYS A 156 -5.22 -1.51 8.83
C CYS A 156 -4.34 -0.33 8.45
N VAL A 157 -3.06 -0.40 8.83
CA VAL A 157 -2.08 0.69 8.66
C VAL A 157 -0.87 0.22 7.85
N PRO A 158 -0.21 1.11 7.09
CA PRO A 158 0.83 0.73 6.17
C PRO A 158 2.13 0.41 6.90
N VAL A 159 2.72 -0.72 6.51
CA VAL A 159 4.00 -1.22 7.03
C VAL A 159 4.92 -1.55 5.86
N GLU A 160 6.21 -1.64 6.14
CA GLU A 160 7.19 -2.21 5.21
C GLU A 160 7.83 -3.45 5.83
N LYS A 161 8.27 -4.38 4.98
CA LYS A 161 9.04 -5.55 5.41
C LYS A 161 10.52 -5.25 5.39
N ARG A 162 11.24 -5.78 6.38
CA ARG A 162 12.70 -5.72 6.42
C ARG A 162 13.27 -6.44 5.20
N GLY A 163 14.24 -5.81 4.54
CA GLY A 163 14.92 -6.36 3.35
C GLY A 163 14.30 -5.93 2.02
N ALA A 164 13.15 -5.26 2.02
CA ALA A 164 12.52 -4.69 0.82
C ALA A 164 12.18 -3.20 1.05
N PRO A 165 13.18 -2.31 1.07
CA PRO A 165 12.94 -0.89 1.29
C PRO A 165 12.00 -0.32 0.23
N VAL A 166 11.02 0.46 0.67
CA VAL A 166 10.06 1.12 -0.22
C VAL A 166 10.76 2.31 -0.90
N PRO A 167 10.76 2.41 -2.23
CA PRO A 167 11.27 3.59 -2.93
C PRO A 167 10.59 4.87 -2.47
N TYR A 168 11.30 5.99 -2.47
CA TYR A 168 10.81 7.24 -1.88
C TYR A 168 9.51 7.74 -2.55
N GLU A 169 9.45 7.67 -3.88
CA GLU A 169 8.28 8.02 -4.69
C GLU A 169 7.06 7.13 -4.41
N VAL A 170 7.28 5.86 -4.06
CA VAL A 170 6.20 4.94 -3.66
C VAL A 170 5.77 5.23 -2.23
N LEU A 171 6.73 5.47 -1.35
CA LEU A 171 6.51 5.78 0.05
C LEU A 171 5.61 7.01 0.23
N GLN A 172 5.72 8.01 -0.66
CA GLN A 172 4.88 9.21 -0.66
C GLN A 172 3.38 8.91 -0.77
N LEU A 173 2.97 7.80 -1.40
CA LEU A 173 1.58 7.37 -1.48
C LEU A 173 1.25 6.34 -0.40
N VAL A 174 2.01 5.25 -0.36
CA VAL A 174 1.66 4.05 0.42
C VAL A 174 1.57 4.34 1.92
N ARG A 175 2.41 5.22 2.44
CA ARG A 175 2.44 5.55 3.87
C ARG A 175 1.16 6.21 4.41
N HIS A 176 0.27 6.64 3.53
CA HIS A 176 -1.00 7.30 3.88
C HIS A 176 -2.23 6.40 3.64
N ILE A 177 -2.04 5.12 3.31
CA ILE A 177 -3.13 4.17 3.11
C ILE A 177 -3.54 3.57 4.45
N ASP A 178 -4.40 4.28 5.19
CA ASP A 178 -5.04 3.77 6.40
C ASP A 178 -6.48 3.39 6.10
N LEU A 179 -6.86 2.17 6.49
CA LEU A 179 -8.19 1.64 6.23
C LEU A 179 -8.87 1.24 7.53
N LEU A 180 -10.02 1.84 7.83
CA LEU A 180 -10.88 1.44 8.94
C LEU A 180 -11.94 0.47 8.42
N CYS A 181 -11.94 -0.75 8.95
CA CYS A 181 -12.77 -1.88 8.52
C CYS A 181 -13.94 -2.10 9.46
N TYR A 182 -15.14 -2.00 8.91
CA TYR A 182 -16.40 -2.15 9.60
C TYR A 182 -16.99 -3.51 9.32
N ARG A 183 -17.64 -4.12 10.31
CA ARG A 183 -18.53 -5.27 10.04
C ARG A 183 -19.65 -4.82 9.11
N ILE A 184 -20.05 -5.69 8.18
CA ILE A 184 -21.17 -5.45 7.27
C ILE A 184 -22.24 -6.53 7.39
N GLU A 185 -23.47 -6.19 7.02
CA GLU A 185 -24.59 -7.13 6.89
C GLU A 185 -25.47 -6.74 5.69
N PRO A 186 -26.03 -7.69 4.92
CA PRO A 186 -25.85 -9.13 5.02
C PRO A 186 -24.47 -9.61 4.56
N ASN A 187 -24.04 -10.77 5.07
CA ASN A 187 -22.79 -11.44 4.68
C ASN A 187 -23.02 -12.33 3.45
N GLU A 188 -23.24 -11.71 2.29
CA GLU A 188 -23.50 -12.45 1.05
C GLU A 188 -22.27 -13.25 0.61
N PRO A 189 -22.43 -14.52 0.18
CA PRO A 189 -21.33 -15.30 -0.35
C PRO A 189 -21.02 -14.92 -1.81
N MET A 190 -19.73 -14.85 -2.14
CA MET A 190 -19.28 -14.67 -3.53
C MET A 190 -19.26 -16.00 -4.31
N GLU A 191 -18.88 -17.09 -3.63
CA GLU A 191 -18.77 -18.46 -4.18
C GLU A 191 -17.92 -18.57 -5.47
N ARG A 192 -16.81 -17.85 -5.52
CA ARG A 192 -15.89 -17.86 -6.67
C ARG A 192 -14.59 -18.55 -6.32
N GLU A 193 -14.07 -19.33 -7.26
CA GLU A 193 -12.67 -19.73 -7.23
C GLU A 193 -11.83 -18.71 -7.98
N LEU A 194 -10.78 -18.25 -7.33
CA LEU A 194 -9.78 -17.36 -7.91
C LEU A 194 -8.41 -18.00 -7.76
N ALA A 195 -7.45 -17.55 -8.57
CA ALA A 195 -6.06 -17.94 -8.38
C ALA A 195 -5.18 -16.70 -8.29
N PHE A 196 -4.19 -16.78 -7.40
CA PHE A 196 -3.39 -15.63 -6.99
C PHE A 196 -1.91 -15.85 -7.20
N ALA A 197 -1.23 -14.76 -7.57
CA ALA A 197 0.22 -14.63 -7.49
C ALA A 197 0.56 -13.42 -6.62
N HIS A 198 1.45 -13.58 -5.64
CA HIS A 198 1.97 -12.43 -4.90
C HIS A 198 2.86 -11.58 -5.78
N ILE A 199 2.64 -10.27 -5.74
CA ILE A 199 3.55 -9.27 -6.32
C ILE A 199 4.47 -8.64 -5.30
N ASN A 200 4.29 -8.98 -4.04
CA ASN A 200 5.12 -8.50 -2.97
C ASN A 200 6.52 -9.14 -3.02
N PRO A 201 7.61 -8.36 -3.07
CA PRO A 201 8.96 -8.87 -3.34
C PRO A 201 9.48 -9.88 -2.31
N VAL A 202 8.97 -9.87 -1.07
CA VAL A 202 9.37 -10.84 -0.04
C VAL A 202 8.50 -12.09 -0.07
N LEU A 203 7.23 -11.97 -0.47
CA LEU A 203 6.29 -13.11 -0.45
C LEU A 203 6.27 -13.89 -1.75
N THR A 204 6.63 -13.30 -2.89
CA THR A 204 6.63 -14.00 -4.20
C THR A 204 7.51 -15.26 -4.19
N GLU A 205 8.57 -15.30 -3.38
CA GLU A 205 9.43 -16.49 -3.24
C GLU A 205 8.91 -17.49 -2.19
N ALA A 206 8.17 -17.00 -1.19
CA ALA A 206 7.74 -17.80 -0.04
C ALA A 206 6.38 -18.47 -0.24
N ILE A 207 5.49 -17.82 -1.00
CA ILE A 207 4.12 -18.29 -1.23
C ILE A 207 3.96 -18.51 -2.74
N PRO A 208 3.81 -19.77 -3.18
CA PRO A 208 3.64 -20.07 -4.60
C PRO A 208 2.27 -19.57 -5.09
N TYR A 209 2.14 -19.55 -6.41
CA TYR A 209 0.84 -19.41 -7.05
C TYR A 209 -0.14 -20.46 -6.51
N HIS A 210 -1.33 -20.03 -6.13
CA HIS A 210 -2.31 -20.92 -5.48
C HIS A 210 -3.75 -20.50 -5.81
N ARG A 211 -4.70 -21.39 -5.53
CA ARG A 211 -6.14 -21.16 -5.71
C ARG A 211 -6.80 -20.91 -4.36
N VAL A 212 -7.82 -20.06 -4.37
CA VAL A 212 -8.68 -19.83 -3.21
C VAL A 212 -10.14 -19.98 -3.61
N LYS A 213 -10.97 -20.40 -2.67
CA LYS A 213 -12.42 -20.27 -2.75
C LYS A 213 -12.87 -19.09 -1.92
N VAL A 214 -13.46 -18.08 -2.57
CA VAL A 214 -14.04 -16.90 -1.92
C VAL A 214 -15.42 -17.23 -1.37
N LEU A 215 -15.61 -16.95 -0.08
CA LEU A 215 -16.78 -17.30 0.70
C LEU A 215 -17.61 -16.03 1.00
N GLN A 216 -17.96 -15.81 2.27
CA GLN A 216 -18.84 -14.71 2.69
C GLN A 216 -18.11 -13.37 2.79
N ALA A 217 -18.78 -12.30 2.37
CA ALA A 217 -18.39 -10.94 2.73
C ALA A 217 -18.47 -10.77 4.26
N ARG A 218 -17.56 -9.98 4.83
CA ARG A 218 -17.45 -9.77 6.29
C ARG A 218 -17.29 -8.32 6.68
N GLN A 219 -16.50 -7.58 5.92
CA GLN A 219 -16.14 -6.22 6.28
C GLN A 219 -16.04 -5.31 5.07
N LEU A 220 -16.30 -4.03 5.28
CA LEU A 220 -15.95 -2.96 4.37
C LEU A 220 -14.88 -2.09 5.02
N CYS A 221 -13.73 -1.98 4.36
CA CYS A 221 -12.62 -1.12 4.75
C CYS A 221 -12.66 0.17 3.96
N ALA A 222 -12.76 1.29 4.67
CA ALA A 222 -12.83 2.62 4.08
C ALA A 222 -11.58 3.44 4.43
N PRO A 223 -11.14 4.35 3.54
CA PRO A 223 -9.94 5.13 3.77
C PRO A 223 -10.22 6.20 4.83
N VAL A 224 -9.31 6.31 5.80
CA VAL A 224 -9.39 7.27 6.90
C VAL A 224 -8.12 8.10 6.99
N LEU A 225 -8.25 9.30 7.56
CA LEU A 225 -7.13 10.15 7.92
C LEU A 225 -7.01 10.23 9.43
N LYS A 226 -5.78 10.12 9.92
CA LYS A 226 -5.45 10.30 11.34
C LYS A 226 -5.10 11.75 11.62
N ALA A 227 -5.48 12.24 12.79
CA ALA A 227 -4.98 13.52 13.27
C ALA A 227 -3.43 13.48 13.38
N GLY A 228 -2.78 14.54 12.89
CA GLY A 228 -1.32 14.64 12.81
C GLY A 228 -0.72 14.17 11.48
N ASP A 229 -1.50 13.51 10.62
CA ASP A 229 -1.09 13.18 9.25
C ASP A 229 -1.34 14.37 8.29
N GLN A 230 -0.48 14.55 7.29
CA GLN A 230 -0.50 15.66 6.33
C GLN A 230 -0.21 15.18 4.90
N PRO A 231 -1.08 14.33 4.30
CA PRO A 231 -0.93 13.94 2.90
C PRO A 231 -1.12 15.15 1.97
N THR A 232 -0.41 15.15 0.84
CA THR A 232 -0.61 16.18 -0.18
C THR A 232 -1.96 15.99 -0.90
N PRO A 233 -2.49 17.02 -1.58
CA PRO A 233 -3.72 16.89 -2.37
C PRO A 233 -3.67 15.77 -3.41
N GLU A 234 -2.51 15.53 -4.03
CA GLU A 234 -2.31 14.49 -5.03
C GLU A 234 -2.40 13.09 -4.42
N VAL A 235 -1.85 12.91 -3.21
CA VAL A 235 -1.99 11.66 -2.44
C VAL A 235 -3.45 11.44 -2.05
N LEU A 236 -4.12 12.49 -1.54
CA LEU A 236 -5.53 12.43 -1.17
C LEU A 236 -6.43 12.11 -2.37
N ALA A 237 -6.08 12.59 -3.57
CA ALA A 237 -6.83 12.31 -4.80
C ALA A 237 -6.86 10.82 -5.14
N VAL A 238 -5.86 10.04 -4.72
CA VAL A 238 -5.79 8.58 -4.87
C VAL A 238 -6.38 7.86 -3.65
N VAL A 239 -5.87 8.14 -2.45
CA VAL A 239 -6.19 7.37 -1.23
C VAL A 239 -7.67 7.40 -0.90
N ARG A 240 -8.38 8.51 -1.12
CA ARG A 240 -9.81 8.65 -0.79
C ARG A 240 -10.74 7.66 -1.50
N TRP A 241 -10.24 6.99 -2.55
CA TRP A 241 -10.98 6.02 -3.34
C TRP A 241 -10.66 4.56 -2.99
N ILE A 242 -9.72 4.31 -2.06
CA ILE A 242 -9.32 2.96 -1.67
C ILE A 242 -10.34 2.39 -0.69
N ASP A 243 -11.39 1.80 -1.24
CA ASP A 243 -12.36 1.04 -0.46
C ASP A 243 -12.28 -0.43 -0.82
N LEU A 244 -12.14 -1.28 0.21
CA LEU A 244 -11.94 -2.71 0.04
C LEU A 244 -13.04 -3.48 0.77
N GLU A 245 -13.73 -4.36 0.06
CA GLU A 245 -14.62 -5.34 0.67
C GLU A 245 -13.83 -6.61 0.99
N ARG A 246 -13.99 -7.11 2.22
CA ARG A 246 -13.26 -8.28 2.72
C ARG A 246 -14.16 -9.48 2.78
N TYR A 247 -13.68 -10.57 2.20
CA TYR A 247 -14.34 -11.87 2.18
C TYR A 247 -13.52 -12.89 2.94
N ASP A 248 -14.20 -13.82 3.60
CA ASP A 248 -13.55 -15.05 4.03
C ASP A 248 -13.09 -15.84 2.80
N ILE A 249 -11.96 -16.54 2.92
CA ILE A 249 -11.47 -17.45 1.88
C ILE A 249 -11.10 -18.81 2.48
N ALA A 250 -11.22 -19.84 1.67
CA ALA A 250 -10.59 -21.14 1.90
C ALA A 250 -9.41 -21.29 0.94
N THR A 251 -8.23 -21.59 1.49
CA THR A 251 -6.98 -21.78 0.76
C THR A 251 -6.23 -23.02 1.28
N GLU A 252 -5.23 -23.46 0.55
CA GLU A 252 -4.37 -24.57 0.96
C GLU A 252 -3.54 -24.23 2.21
N GLU A 253 -3.06 -25.26 2.91
CA GLU A 253 -2.17 -25.04 4.05
C GLU A 253 -0.85 -24.38 3.61
N LEU A 254 -0.48 -23.35 4.36
CA LEU A 254 0.76 -22.59 4.20
C LEU A 254 1.68 -22.88 5.39
N LYS A 255 2.93 -23.23 5.10
CA LYS A 255 3.97 -23.29 6.14
C LYS A 255 4.18 -21.90 6.71
N PRO A 256 4.27 -21.73 8.05
CA PRO A 256 4.42 -20.41 8.64
C PRO A 256 5.62 -19.64 8.09
N VAL A 257 5.39 -18.43 7.55
CA VAL A 257 6.45 -17.60 6.97
C VAL A 257 6.84 -16.51 7.97
N PRO A 258 8.09 -16.48 8.45
CA PRO A 258 8.54 -15.44 9.37
C PRO A 258 8.78 -14.12 8.63
N LEU A 259 8.32 -13.01 9.21
CA LEU A 259 8.50 -11.66 8.70
C LEU A 259 8.94 -10.72 9.84
N THR A 260 9.65 -9.66 9.46
CA THR A 260 9.91 -8.50 10.32
C THR A 260 9.37 -7.27 9.61
N ILE A 261 8.50 -6.51 10.27
CA ILE A 261 7.85 -5.34 9.70
C ILE A 261 8.10 -4.09 10.55
N ARG A 262 8.03 -2.92 9.89
CA ARG A 262 8.06 -1.62 10.55
C ARG A 262 6.91 -0.76 10.02
N HIS A 263 6.34 0.06 10.88
CA HIS A 263 5.35 1.06 10.47
C HIS A 263 6.00 2.14 9.60
N ILE A 264 5.41 2.39 8.44
CA ILE A 264 5.78 3.53 7.58
C ILE A 264 4.78 4.68 7.67
N ASN A 265 3.67 4.42 8.35
CA ASN A 265 2.67 5.40 8.69
C ASN A 265 3.25 6.59 9.47
N PRO A 266 3.05 7.85 9.01
CA PRO A 266 3.62 9.03 9.66
C PRO A 266 3.28 9.20 11.15
N VAL A 267 2.10 8.75 11.58
CA VAL A 267 1.64 8.92 12.97
C VAL A 267 2.10 7.76 13.86
N LEU A 268 2.37 6.59 13.26
CA LEU A 268 2.75 5.36 13.97
C LEU A 268 4.21 4.94 13.74
N GLU A 269 5.02 5.74 13.04
CA GLU A 269 6.42 5.41 12.70
C GLU A 269 7.31 5.12 13.91
N ARG A 270 6.91 5.59 15.10
CA ARG A 270 7.63 5.39 16.36
C ARG A 270 7.26 4.10 17.08
N LEU A 271 6.28 3.35 16.58
CA LEU A 271 5.98 2.04 17.12
C LEU A 271 7.19 1.09 16.93
N PRO A 272 7.39 0.14 17.85
CA PRO A 272 8.48 -0.82 17.72
C PRO A 272 8.39 -1.60 16.41
N VAL A 273 9.55 -2.04 15.92
CA VAL A 273 9.62 -3.07 14.87
C VAL A 273 8.93 -4.33 15.36
N GLU A 274 8.14 -4.96 14.50
CA GLU A 274 7.37 -6.15 14.84
C GLU A 274 7.94 -7.39 14.17
N GLU A 275 8.06 -8.46 14.93
CA GLU A 275 8.32 -9.80 14.40
C GLU A 275 7.00 -10.58 14.35
N LEU A 276 6.79 -11.31 13.27
CA LEU A 276 5.58 -12.10 13.11
C LEU A 276 5.81 -13.34 12.26
N ARG A 277 4.94 -14.33 12.42
CA ARG A 277 4.76 -15.39 11.40
C ARG A 277 3.37 -15.26 10.81
N ILE A 278 3.28 -15.31 9.48
CA ILE A 278 2.00 -15.44 8.79
C ILE A 278 1.64 -16.92 8.64
N TYR A 279 0.35 -17.22 8.81
CA TYR A 279 -0.29 -18.52 8.64
C TYR A 279 -1.12 -18.53 7.35
N PRO A 280 -1.86 -19.60 6.99
CA PRO A 280 -2.71 -19.57 5.80
C PRO A 280 -3.61 -18.33 5.77
N ALA A 281 -3.78 -17.76 4.57
CA ALA A 281 -4.67 -16.64 4.39
C ALA A 281 -6.11 -17.06 4.70
N HIS A 282 -6.84 -16.19 5.39
CA HIS A 282 -8.23 -16.45 5.76
C HIS A 282 -9.16 -15.38 5.20
N GLN A 283 -8.63 -14.26 4.70
CA GLN A 283 -9.42 -13.21 4.07
C GLN A 283 -8.81 -12.67 2.76
N LEU A 284 -9.69 -12.25 1.86
CA LEU A 284 -9.37 -11.52 0.62
C LEU A 284 -10.03 -10.15 0.68
N ALA A 285 -9.28 -9.08 0.43
CA ALA A 285 -9.79 -7.72 0.29
C ALA A 285 -9.77 -7.31 -1.19
N VAL A 286 -10.93 -6.97 -1.74
CA VAL A 286 -11.10 -6.59 -3.15
C VAL A 286 -11.63 -5.17 -3.28
N PRO A 287 -11.22 -4.41 -4.30
CA PRO A 287 -11.60 -3.01 -4.43
C PRO A 287 -13.07 -2.87 -4.87
N VAL A 288 -13.78 -1.96 -4.22
CA VAL A 288 -15.20 -1.64 -4.46
C VAL A 288 -15.43 -0.14 -4.51
N ALA A 289 -16.46 0.29 -5.23
CA ALA A 289 -17.03 1.63 -5.14
C ALA A 289 -18.31 1.61 -4.28
N LYS A 290 -18.64 2.74 -3.66
CA LYS A 290 -19.89 2.92 -2.89
C LYS A 290 -20.86 3.81 -3.65
N ASN A 291 -22.14 3.42 -3.71
CA ASN A 291 -23.26 4.20 -4.25
C ASN A 291 -23.00 4.73 -5.67
N ASP A 292 -22.30 3.97 -6.51
CA ASP A 292 -21.87 4.37 -7.86
C ASP A 292 -20.90 5.57 -7.91
N TRP A 293 -20.23 5.89 -6.81
CA TRP A 293 -19.12 6.84 -6.78
C TRP A 293 -17.81 6.12 -7.13
N PHE A 294 -17.51 6.11 -8.43
CA PHE A 294 -16.30 5.50 -8.98
C PHE A 294 -15.08 6.43 -8.88
N PRO A 295 -13.85 5.89 -8.81
CA PRO A 295 -12.63 6.70 -8.87
C PRO A 295 -12.63 7.58 -10.12
N GLN A 296 -12.55 8.90 -9.91
CA GLN A 296 -12.52 9.88 -10.99
C GLN A 296 -11.08 10.33 -11.28
N GLU A 297 -10.78 10.60 -12.56
CA GLU A 297 -9.60 11.38 -12.94
C GLU A 297 -9.87 12.84 -12.58
N ASP A 298 -9.60 13.21 -11.33
CA ASP A 298 -9.78 14.58 -10.89
C ASP A 298 -8.61 15.44 -11.41
N ARG A 299 -8.78 16.06 -12.58
CA ARG A 299 -7.81 17.03 -13.11
C ARG A 299 -8.01 18.44 -12.53
N THR A 300 -9.02 18.64 -11.69
CA THR A 300 -9.40 19.95 -11.16
C THR A 300 -10.07 19.82 -9.79
N ILE A 301 -9.29 19.57 -8.74
CA ILE A 301 -9.70 19.97 -7.39
C ILE A 301 -9.28 21.44 -7.26
N PRO A 302 -10.20 22.41 -7.16
CA PRO A 302 -9.86 23.82 -6.94
C PRO A 302 -9.17 24.05 -5.59
#